data_AF-A0A523BML7-F1
#
_entry.id   AF-A0A523BML7-F1
#
_cell.length_a   1.000
_cell.length_b   1.000
_cell.length_c   1.000
_cell.angle_alpha   90.00
_cell.angle_beta   90.00
_cell.angle_gamma   90.00
#
_symmetry.space_group_name_H-M   'P 1'
#
loop_
_entity.id
_entity.type
_entity.pdbx_description
1 polymer ?
#
loop_
_entity_poly.entity_id
_entity_poly.type
_entity_poly.pdbx_seq_one_letter_code
_entity_poly.pdbx_strand_id
1 'polypeptide(L)' 'MVYSYEGRIYTGHLGNYWSDYKGVDENKDGIGDVSYRVGSEKDSYDNYPLVKTTENYILSAEGF' A
#
# COMPACT_ATOMS: atom_id res chain seq x y z
N MET A 1 -2.95 10.20 -6.16
CA MET A 1 -2.91 9.10 -7.16
C MET A 1 -4.22 8.35 -7.06
N VAL A 2 -4.77 7.86 -8.16
CA VAL A 2 -5.91 6.93 -8.12
C VAL A 2 -5.36 5.53 -8.39
N TYR A 3 -5.87 4.53 -7.71
CA TYR A 3 -5.51 3.14 -7.99
C TYR A 3 -6.73 2.24 -7.86
N SER A 4 -6.71 1.11 -8.56
CA SER A 4 -7.72 0.07 -8.43
C SER A 4 -7.14 -1.13 -7.68
N TYR A 5 -7.86 -1.60 -6.67
CA TYR A 5 -7.54 -2.79 -5.87
C TYR A 5 -8.80 -3.65 -5.73
N GLU A 6 -8.71 -4.94 -6.05
CA GLU A 6 -9.84 -5.89 -6.05
C GLU A 6 -11.11 -5.38 -6.79
N GLY A 7 -10.92 -4.62 -7.86
CA GLY A 7 -12.02 -4.08 -8.67
C GLY A 7 -12.69 -2.83 -8.08
N ARG A 8 -12.15 -2.26 -7.00
CA ARG A 8 -12.58 -0.99 -6.40
C ARG A 8 -11.55 0.09 -6.63
N ILE A 9 -12.01 1.31 -6.80
CA ILE A 9 -11.16 2.48 -7.03
C ILE A 9 -10.95 3.22 -5.71
N TYR A 10 -9.68 3.49 -5.41
CA TYR A 10 -9.24 4.20 -4.22
C TYR A 10 -8.36 5.39 -4.60
N THR A 11 -8.36 6.41 -3.75
CA THR A 11 -7.51 7.59 -3.87
C THR A 11 -6.50 7.61 -2.74
N GLY A 12 -5.22 7.60 -3.05
CA GLY A 12 -4.18 7.57 -2.01
C GLY A 12 -2.77 7.52 -2.56
N HIS A 13 -1.86 7.04 -1.72
CA HIS A 13 -0.46 6.77 -2.03
C HIS A 13 -0.20 5.27 -1.90
N LEU A 14 0.36 4.65 -2.93
CA LEU A 14 0.86 3.27 -2.83
C LEU A 14 2.30 3.30 -2.34
N GLY A 15 2.62 2.50 -1.33
CA GLY A 15 3.98 2.26 -0.87
C GLY A 15 4.56 0.98 -1.48
N ASN A 16 5.36 0.26 -0.70
CA ASN A 16 6.05 -0.95 -1.17
C ASN A 16 5.39 -2.22 -0.65
N TYR A 17 5.54 -3.29 -1.44
CA TYR A 17 5.22 -4.63 -0.98
C TYR A 17 6.38 -5.23 -0.19
N TRP A 18 6.07 -5.81 0.96
CA TRP A 18 7.02 -6.45 1.86
C TRP A 18 6.56 -7.88 2.10
N SER A 19 7.40 -8.86 1.75
CA SER A 19 7.03 -10.28 1.82
C SER A 19 6.72 -10.78 3.24
N ASP A 20 7.27 -10.12 4.25
CA ASP A 20 7.09 -10.45 5.66
C ASP A 20 6.11 -9.51 6.38
N TYR A 21 5.48 -8.57 5.66
CA TYR A 21 4.46 -7.71 6.22
C TYR A 21 3.21 -8.51 6.59
N LYS A 22 2.82 -8.37 7.86
CA LYS A 22 1.66 -9.05 8.47
C LYS A 22 0.70 -8.05 9.10
N GLY A 23 0.77 -6.78 8.71
CA GLY A 23 -0.15 -5.77 9.21
C GLY A 23 -1.56 -6.00 8.70
N VAL A 24 -2.52 -5.36 9.38
CA VAL A 24 -3.94 -5.48 9.09
C VAL A 24 -4.34 -4.40 8.08
N ASP A 25 -5.28 -4.74 7.22
CA ASP A 25 -6.02 -3.81 6.36
C ASP A 25 -7.51 -3.92 6.74
N GLU A 26 -7.93 -3.11 7.71
CA GLU A 26 -9.29 -3.06 8.25
C GLU A 26 -10.25 -2.40 7.27
N ASN A 27 -9.75 -1.40 6.55
CA ASN A 27 -10.53 -0.58 5.62
C ASN A 27 -10.70 -1.27 4.23
N LYS A 28 -9.89 -2.28 3.94
CA LYS A 28 -9.88 -3.11 2.71
C LYS A 28 -9.58 -2.32 1.44
N ASP A 29 -8.73 -1.30 1.55
CA ASP A 29 -8.23 -0.52 0.41
C ASP A 29 -6.96 -1.14 -0.21
N GLY A 30 -6.41 -2.17 0.42
CA GLY A 30 -5.18 -2.83 -0.01
C GLY A 30 -3.92 -2.17 0.53
N ILE A 31 -4.02 -1.12 1.34
CA ILE A 31 -2.91 -0.53 2.07
C ILE A 31 -3.05 -0.98 3.53
N GLY A 32 -1.95 -1.44 4.10
CA GLY A 32 -1.96 -1.84 5.50
C GLY A 32 -2.04 -0.64 6.43
N ASP A 33 -2.94 -0.70 7.42
CA ASP A 33 -3.18 0.37 8.41
C ASP A 33 -2.02 0.52 9.42
N VAL A 34 -1.10 -0.45 9.45
CA VAL A 34 0.09 -0.45 10.31
C VAL A 34 1.33 -0.17 9.46
N SER A 35 2.11 0.84 9.82
CA SER A 35 3.37 1.12 9.14
C SER A 35 4.39 -0.03 9.27
N TYR A 36 5.15 -0.28 8.21
CA TYR A 36 6.18 -1.30 8.17
C TYR A 36 7.55 -0.70 8.41
N ARG A 37 8.35 -1.28 9.31
CA ARG A 37 9.71 -0.82 9.60
C ARG A 37 10.69 -1.35 8.55
N VAL A 38 11.19 -0.46 7.71
CA VAL A 38 12.09 -0.80 6.59
C VAL A 38 13.56 -0.86 7.03
N GLY A 39 13.93 -0.10 8.05
CA GLY A 39 15.32 0.09 8.44
C GLY A 39 15.58 0.01 9.94
N SER A 40 16.87 0.00 10.28
CA SER A 40 17.31 0.04 11.68
C SER A 40 17.21 1.44 12.29
N GLU A 41 17.11 2.48 11.47
CA GLU A 41 16.96 3.86 11.95
C GLU A 41 15.56 4.08 12.53
N LYS A 42 15.47 5.08 13.41
CA LYS A 42 14.26 5.35 14.20
C LYS A 42 13.08 5.76 13.34
N ASP A 43 13.30 6.35 12.18
CA ASP A 43 12.27 6.96 11.32
C ASP A 43 12.14 6.26 9.94
N SER A 44 12.77 5.09 9.77
CA SER A 44 12.67 4.30 8.54
C SER A 44 11.42 3.44 8.51
N TYR A 45 10.27 4.06 8.21
CA TYR A 45 9.00 3.36 8.04
C TYR A 45 8.41 3.59 6.65
N ASP A 46 7.85 2.51 6.10
CA ASP A 46 6.86 2.57 5.04
C ASP A 46 5.50 2.77 5.70
N ASN A 47 4.89 3.93 5.50
CA ASN A 47 3.57 4.26 6.05
C ASN A 47 2.43 3.76 5.17
N TYR A 48 2.72 3.24 3.98
CA TYR A 48 1.73 2.73 3.03
C TYR A 48 2.09 1.33 2.54
N PRO A 49 2.40 0.37 3.43
CA PRO A 49 2.81 -0.97 3.02
C PRO A 49 1.66 -1.68 2.29
N LEU A 50 1.96 -2.34 1.18
CA LEU A 50 0.97 -3.06 0.40
C LEU A 50 0.68 -4.43 1.02
N VAL A 51 -0.60 -4.77 1.21
CA VAL A 51 -1.00 -6.06 1.77
C VAL A 51 -0.91 -7.22 0.77
N LYS A 52 -0.87 -6.90 -0.53
CA LYS A 52 -0.62 -7.86 -1.62
C LYS A 52 0.51 -7.38 -2.52
N THR A 53 0.98 -8.27 -3.39
CA THR A 53 1.95 -7.92 -4.44
C THR A 53 1.41 -6.83 -5.34
N THR A 54 2.32 -6.00 -5.88
CA THR A 54 2.02 -4.82 -6.71
C THR A 54 1.15 -5.12 -7.93
N GLU A 55 1.12 -6.37 -8.41
CA GLU A 55 0.24 -6.83 -9.50
C GLU A 55 -1.26 -6.70 -9.19
N ASN A 56 -1.64 -6.63 -7.91
CA ASN A 56 -3.03 -6.46 -7.48
C ASN A 56 -3.48 -4.99 -7.52
N TYR A 57 -2.57 -4.06 -7.84
CA TYR A 57 -2.81 -2.63 -7.83
C TYR A 57 -2.62 -2.07 -9.23
N ILE A 58 -3.70 -1.53 -9.80
CA ILE A 58 -3.65 -0.88 -11.10
C ILE A 58 -3.60 0.63 -10.85
N LEU A 59 -2.44 1.23 -11.09
CA LEU A 59 -2.28 2.68 -11.02
C LEU A 59 -3.11 3.33 -12.13
N SER A 60 -4.07 4.16 -11.72
CA SER A 60 -4.81 5.02 -12.62
C SER A 60 -4.27 6.44 -12.43
N ALA A 61 -3.30 6.81 -13.26
CA ALA A 61 -2.89 8.20 -13.38
C ALA A 61 -3.96 8.94 -14.19
N GLU A 62 -5.02 9.42 -13.55
CA GLU A 62 -5.89 10.37 -14.24
C GLU A 62 -5.23 11.75 -14.26
N GLY A 63 -4.80 12.14 -15.45
CA GLY A 63 -4.22 13.43 -15.78
C GLY A 63 -3.43 13.38 -17.09
N PHE A 64 -4.12 13.08 -18.21
CA PHE A 64 -3.68 13.56 -19.53
C PHE A 64 -4.18 15.00 -19.73
#